data_AF-A0A6D1AC55-F1
#
_entry.id   AF-A0A6D1AC55-F1
#
_cell.length_a   1.000
_cell.length_b   1.000
_cell.length_c   1.000
_cell.angle_alpha   90.00
_cell.angle_beta   90.00
_cell.angle_gamma   90.00
#
_symmetry.space_group_name_H-M   'P 1'
#
loop_
_entity.id
_entity.type
_entity.pdbx_description
1 polymer ?
#
loop_
_entity_poly.entity_id
_entity_poly.type
_entity_poly.pdbx_seq_one_letter_code
_entity_poly.pdbx_strand_id
1 'polypeptide(L)'
;STVPSGSLALDTALGIGGYPRGRIIEVYGPESSGKTTVALHAIAEVQQQGGQAAFIDAEHALDPVYAQKLGVNIEELLLSQPD
;
A
#
# COMPACT_ATOMS: atom_id res chain seq x y z
N SER A 1 16.34 5.78 -3.39
CA SER A 1 15.87 4.47 -2.93
C SER A 1 14.37 4.38 -3.19
N THR A 2 13.89 3.21 -3.61
CA THR A 2 12.47 2.94 -3.93
C THR A 2 11.90 1.86 -3.01
N VAL A 3 10.58 1.66 -3.06
CA VAL A 3 9.85 0.53 -2.48
C VAL A 3 9.08 -0.14 -3.62
N PRO A 4 9.19 -1.46 -3.83
CA PRO A 4 8.42 -2.17 -4.84
C PRO A 4 6.92 -1.96 -4.67
N SER A 5 6.18 -2.05 -5.76
CA SER A 5 4.72 -1.88 -5.73
C SER A 5 3.94 -3.15 -5.40
N GLY A 6 4.63 -4.30 -5.33
CA GLY A 6 4.02 -5.63 -5.31
C GLY A 6 3.62 -6.14 -6.70
N SER A 7 3.89 -5.36 -7.76
CA SER A 7 3.63 -5.73 -9.16
C SER A 7 4.86 -5.45 -10.02
N LEU A 8 5.45 -6.53 -10.55
CA LEU A 8 6.61 -6.43 -11.46
C LEU A 8 6.33 -5.54 -12.68
N ALA A 9 5.11 -5.61 -13.21
CA ALA A 9 4.72 -4.79 -14.36
C ALA A 9 4.68 -3.29 -14.01
N LEU A 10 4.15 -2.93 -12.84
CA LEU A 10 4.10 -1.54 -12.39
C LEU A 10 5.48 -1.01 -12.04
N ASP A 11 6.32 -1.80 -11.36
CA ASP A 11 7.69 -1.42 -11.03
C ASP A 11 8.53 -1.13 -12.28
N THR A 12 8.32 -1.95 -13.32
CA THR A 12 8.92 -1.74 -14.65
C THR A 12 8.39 -0.48 -15.30
N ALA A 13 7.07 -0.26 -15.29
CA ALA A 13 6.43 0.92 -15.89
C ALA A 13 6.85 2.24 -15.21
N LEU A 14 7.11 2.22 -13.90
CA LEU A 14 7.63 3.37 -13.16
C LEU A 14 9.09 3.71 -13.52
N GLY A 15 9.82 2.81 -14.18
CA GLY A 15 11.19 3.02 -14.68
C GLY A 15 12.28 3.07 -13.60
N ILE A 16 11.90 3.14 -12.34
CA ILE A 16 12.81 3.20 -11.18
C ILE A 16 12.64 2.02 -10.22
N GLY A 17 11.81 1.03 -10.58
CA GLY A 17 11.63 -0.20 -9.81
C GLY A 17 10.74 -0.04 -8.57
N GLY A 18 9.78 0.89 -8.59
CA GLY A 18 8.78 1.07 -7.53
C GLY A 18 8.57 2.52 -7.11
N TYR A 19 7.94 2.72 -5.96
CA TYR A 19 7.62 4.04 -5.40
C TYR A 19 8.87 4.73 -4.83
N PRO A 20 9.16 5.98 -5.22
CA PRO A 20 10.30 6.73 -4.68
C PRO A 20 10.05 7.16 -3.23
N ARG A 21 11.02 6.91 -2.35
CA ARG A 21 10.94 7.35 -0.94
C ARG A 21 11.00 8.88 -0.83
N GLY A 22 10.30 9.43 0.17
CA GLY A 22 10.26 10.88 0.44
C GLY A 22 9.45 11.69 -0.58
N ARG A 23 8.53 11.04 -1.29
CA ARG A 23 7.65 11.64 -2.31
C ARG A 23 6.19 11.27 -2.05
N ILE A 24 5.30 12.12 -2.55
CA ILE A 24 3.85 11.85 -2.57
C ILE A 24 3.53 11.11 -3.88
N ILE A 25 2.70 10.07 -3.76
CA ILE A 25 2.19 9.27 -4.88
C ILE A 25 0.67 9.31 -4.83
N GLU A 26 0.05 9.55 -5.99
CA GLU A 26 -1.40 9.54 -6.15
C GLU A 26 -1.80 8.33 -7.00
N VAL A 27 -2.72 7.52 -6.48
CA VAL A 27 -3.36 6.42 -7.20
C VAL A 27 -4.85 6.72 -7.27
N TYR A 28 -5.33 7.09 -8.45
CA TYR A 28 -6.73 7.46 -8.67
C TYR A 28 -7.41 6.55 -9.69
N GLY A 29 -8.74 6.52 -9.66
CA GLY A 29 -9.54 5.67 -10.54
C GLY A 29 -10.95 5.43 -9.98
N PRO A 30 -11.85 4.83 -10.78
CA PRO A 30 -13.22 4.52 -10.38
C PRO A 30 -13.31 3.67 -9.10
N GLU A 31 -14.50 3.64 -8.48
CA GLU A 31 -14.78 2.66 -7.43
C GLU A 31 -14.50 1.24 -7.93
N SER A 32 -13.97 0.39 -7.05
CA SER A 32 -13.59 -0.99 -7.39
C SER A 32 -12.49 -1.13 -8.46
N SER A 33 -11.75 -0.07 -8.80
CA SER A 33 -10.62 -0.14 -9.75
C SER A 33 -9.32 -0.74 -9.17
N GLY A 34 -9.32 -1.15 -7.89
CA GLY A 34 -8.16 -1.74 -7.22
C GLY A 34 -7.21 -0.76 -6.52
N LYS A 35 -7.59 0.52 -6.34
CA LYS A 35 -6.76 1.54 -5.65
C LYS A 35 -6.25 1.05 -4.29
N THR A 36 -7.17 0.59 -3.45
CA THR A 36 -6.86 0.11 -2.10
C THR A 36 -5.99 -1.14 -2.15
N THR A 37 -6.23 -2.06 -3.09
CA THR A 37 -5.37 -3.24 -3.30
C THR A 37 -3.93 -2.85 -3.62
N VAL A 38 -3.71 -1.87 -4.50
CA VAL A 38 -2.37 -1.35 -4.83
C VAL A 38 -1.70 -0.71 -3.62
N ALA A 39 -2.46 0.07 -2.82
CA ALA A 39 -1.95 0.67 -1.59
C ALA A 39 -1.58 -0.38 -0.54
N LEU A 40 -2.39 -1.44 -0.36
CA LEU A 40 -2.12 -2.52 0.57
C LEU A 40 -0.89 -3.35 0.15
N HIS A 41 -0.66 -3.57 -1.14
CA HIS A 41 0.60 -4.17 -1.61
C HIS A 41 1.82 -3.29 -1.33
N ALA A 42 1.71 -1.97 -1.50
CA ALA A 42 2.77 -1.05 -1.12
C ALA A 42 3.13 -1.17 0.37
N ILE A 43 2.11 -1.29 1.23
CA ILE A 43 2.28 -1.50 2.67
C ILE A 43 2.97 -2.83 2.97
N ALA A 44 2.51 -3.92 2.35
CA ALA A 44 3.11 -5.24 2.52
C ALA A 44 4.60 -5.24 2.14
N GLU A 45 4.96 -4.59 1.02
CA GLU A 45 6.36 -4.45 0.57
C GLU A 45 7.23 -3.64 1.56
N VAL A 46 6.68 -2.57 2.15
CA VAL A 46 7.38 -1.83 3.22
C VAL A 46 7.63 -2.73 4.42
N GLN A 47 6.61 -3.44 4.89
CA GLN A 47 6.70 -4.29 6.07
C GLN A 47 7.63 -5.48 5.86
N GLN A 48 7.61 -6.10 4.67
CA GLN A 48 8.51 -7.21 4.32
C GLN A 48 9.99 -6.79 4.36
N GLN A 49 10.28 -5.52 4.11
CA GLN A 49 11.64 -4.95 4.19
C GLN A 49 11.97 -4.43 5.60
N GLY A 50 11.17 -4.76 6.61
CA GLY A 50 11.35 -4.36 8.01
C GLY A 50 10.98 -2.91 8.29
N GLY A 51 10.22 -2.26 7.39
CA GLY A 51 9.72 -0.90 7.59
C GLY A 51 8.38 -0.85 8.33
N GLN A 52 8.06 0.32 8.89
CA GLN A 52 6.74 0.60 9.46
C GLN A 52 5.82 1.21 8.40
N ALA A 53 4.54 0.86 8.42
CA ALA A 53 3.51 1.47 7.61
C ALA A 53 2.39 2.03 8.49
N ALA A 54 1.74 3.08 7.98
CA ALA A 54 0.52 3.63 8.55
C ALA A 54 -0.57 3.71 7.47
N PHE A 55 -1.81 3.44 7.86
CA PHE A 55 -2.98 3.54 7.00
C PHE A 55 -4.00 4.47 7.64
N ILE A 56 -4.38 5.53 6.93
CA ILE A 56 -5.41 6.47 7.34
C ILE A 56 -6.69 6.11 6.59
N ASP A 57 -7.60 5.42 7.27
CA ASP A 57 -8.85 4.91 6.72
C ASP A 57 -9.97 5.94 6.91
N ALA A 58 -10.01 6.94 6.03
CA ALA A 58 -11.08 7.94 6.01
C ALA A 58 -12.41 7.39 5.44
N GLU A 59 -12.37 6.24 4.73
CA GLU A 59 -13.56 5.63 4.13
C GLU A 59 -14.23 4.59 5.06
N HIS A 60 -13.60 4.27 6.20
CA HIS A 60 -14.04 3.27 7.17
C HIS A 60 -14.33 1.91 6.49
N ALA A 61 -13.53 1.58 5.48
CA ALA A 61 -13.80 0.49 4.53
C ALA A 61 -12.67 -0.57 4.50
N LEU A 62 -11.65 -0.44 5.35
CA LEU A 62 -10.57 -1.41 5.39
C LEU A 62 -11.05 -2.79 5.89
N ASP A 63 -10.89 -3.82 5.06
CA ASP A 63 -11.05 -5.22 5.47
C ASP A 63 -9.69 -5.80 5.92
N PRO A 64 -9.49 -6.05 7.24
CA PRO A 64 -8.23 -6.58 7.76
C PRO A 64 -7.94 -8.01 7.29
N VAL A 65 -8.97 -8.83 7.04
CA VAL A 65 -8.80 -10.20 6.54
C VAL A 65 -8.29 -10.18 5.09
N TYR A 66 -8.84 -9.28 4.27
CA TYR A 66 -8.35 -9.09 2.91
C TYR A 66 -6.92 -8.55 2.89
N ALA A 67 -6.62 -7.52 3.68
CA ALA A 67 -5.28 -6.96 3.77
C ALA A 67 -4.23 -7.99 4.22
N GLN A 68 -4.55 -8.85 5.21
CA GLN A 68 -3.66 -9.91 5.65
C GLN A 68 -3.36 -10.92 4.53
N LYS A 69 -4.36 -11.27 3.70
CA LYS A 69 -4.16 -12.15 2.53
C LYS A 69 -3.26 -11.54 1.45
N LEU A 70 -3.18 -10.21 1.39
CA LEU A 70 -2.25 -9.48 0.52
C LEU A 70 -0.82 -9.38 1.10
N GLY A 71 -0.59 -9.91 2.30
CA GLY A 71 0.72 -9.91 2.95
C GLY A 71 0.95 -8.76 3.93
N VAL A 72 -0.08 -7.97 4.24
CA VAL A 72 0.02 -6.93 5.27
C VAL A 72 0.09 -7.58 6.64
N ASN A 73 1.10 -7.20 7.43
CA ASN A 73 1.14 -7.50 8.85
C ASN A 73 0.18 -6.53 9.58
N ILE A 74 -1.01 -7.00 9.90
CA ILE A 74 -2.07 -6.22 10.54
C ILE A 74 -1.69 -5.81 11.97
N GLU A 75 -0.97 -6.66 12.70
CA GLU A 75 -0.59 -6.40 14.10
C GLU A 75 0.35 -5.20 14.22
N GLU A 76 1.20 -4.99 13.22
CA GLU A 76 2.17 -3.89 13.14
C GLU A 76 1.66 -2.72 12.29
N LEU A 77 0.45 -2.77 11.75
CA LEU A 77 -0.08 -1.67 10.92
C LEU A 77 -0.61 -0.54 11.82
N LEU A 78 -0.03 0.66 11.71
CA LEU A 78 -0.55 1.84 12.39
C LEU A 78 -1.85 2.29 11.69
N LEU A 79 -3.00 2.01 12.27
CA LEU A 79 -4.30 2.35 11.72
C LEU A 79 -4.88 3.60 12.40
N SER A 80 -5.40 4.54 11.60
CA SER A 80 -6.20 5.66 12.08
C SER A 80 -7.50 5.74 11.27
N GLN A 81 -8.63 5.87 11.98
CA GLN A 81 -9.95 6.12 11.41
C GLN A 81 -10.41 7.50 11.92
N PRO A 82 -10.18 8.58 11.16
CA PRO A 82 -10.66 9.90 11.55
C PRO A 82 -12.18 9.99 11.42
N ASP A 83 -12.78 10.88 12.20
CA ASP A 83 -14.20 11.27 12.10
C ASP A 83 -14.50 12.04 10.81
#